data_AF-B9AE86-F1
#
_entry.id   AF-B9AE86-F1
#
_cell.length_a   1.000
_cell.length_b   1.000
_cell.length_c   1.000
_cell.angle_alpha   90.00
_cell.angle_beta   90.00
_cell.angle_gamma   90.00
#
_symmetry.space_group_name_H-M   'P 1'
#
loop_
_entity.id
_entity.type
_entity.pdbx_description
1 polymer ?
#
loop_
_entity_poly.entity_id
_entity_poly.type
_entity_poly.pdbx_seq_one_letter_code
_entity_poly.pdbx_strand_id
1 'polypeptide(L)' 'MAILRSKEIWDMEVDEIQDKLVELRAELSKNVSKSAAAGVIENPGKIRELKRTIARVLTILNEKQKEN' A
#
# COMPACT_ATOMS: atom_id res chain seq x y z
N MET A 1 -10.57 0.94 -8.68
CA MET A 1 -10.77 -0.32 -7.92
C MET A 1 -9.75 -0.31 -6.80
N ALA A 2 -10.18 -0.55 -5.56
CA ALA A 2 -9.25 -0.54 -4.42
C ALA A 2 -8.50 -1.88 -4.35
N ILE A 3 -7.17 -1.81 -4.20
CA ILE A 3 -6.31 -2.99 -3.99
C ILE A 3 -6.60 -3.63 -2.63
N LEU A 4 -6.90 -2.81 -1.62
CA LEU A 4 -7.28 -3.22 -0.28
C LEU A 4 -8.30 -2.22 0.28
N ARG A 5 -9.43 -2.70 0.79
CA ARG A 5 -10.49 -1.87 1.39
C ARG A 5 -10.21 -1.65 2.87
N SER A 6 -10.70 -0.54 3.43
CA SER A 6 -10.46 -0.18 4.84
C SER A 6 -10.94 -1.26 5.81
N LYS A 7 -12.09 -1.90 5.53
CA LYS A 7 -12.65 -2.94 6.39
C LYS A 7 -11.70 -4.15 6.49
N GLU A 8 -11.15 -4.58 5.36
CA GLU A 8 -10.22 -5.72 5.31
C GLU A 8 -8.94 -5.44 6.12
N ILE A 9 -8.45 -4.19 6.13
CA ILE A 9 -7.29 -3.78 6.91
C ILE A 9 -7.63 -3.73 8.41
N TRP A 10 -8.85 -3.30 8.76
CA TRP A 10 -9.32 -3.27 10.14
C TRP A 10 -9.48 -4.67 10.74
N ASP A 11 -9.87 -5.64 9.92
CA ASP A 11 -10.04 -7.04 10.33
C ASP A 11 -8.69 -7.78 10.49
N MET A 12 -7.57 -7.22 10.02
CA MET A 12 -6.21 -7.79 10.14
C MET A 12 -5.57 -7.49 11.50
N GLU A 13 -4.65 -8.37 11.92
CA GLU A 13 -3.80 -8.13 13.10
C GLU A 13 -2.70 -7.09 12.81
N VAL A 14 -2.20 -6.42 13.85
CA VAL A 14 -1.22 -5.34 13.72
C VAL A 14 0.07 -5.78 13.00
N ASP A 15 0.51 -7.02 13.23
CA ASP A 15 1.68 -7.59 12.55
C ASP A 15 1.39 -7.90 11.09
N GLU A 16 0.20 -8.43 10.77
CA GLU A 16 -0.23 -8.67 9.39
C GLU A 16 -0.33 -7.37 8.57
N ILE A 17 -0.81 -6.29 9.20
CA ILE A 17 -0.87 -4.96 8.59
C ILE A 17 0.54 -4.45 8.26
N GLN A 18 1.52 -4.70 9.13
CA GLN A 18 2.92 -4.33 8.91
C GLN A 18 3.55 -5.13 7.78
N ASP A 19 3.33 -6.45 7.74
CA ASP A 19 3.81 -7.30 6.65
C ASP A 19 3.21 -6.85 5.31
N LYS A 20 1.91 -6.57 5.30
CA LYS A 20 1.22 -6.08 4.09
C LYS A 20 1.76 -4.72 3.63
N LEU A 21 2.11 -3.84 4.57
CA LEU A 21 2.73 -2.56 4.25
C LEU A 21 4.08 -2.74 3.55
N VAL A 22 4.91 -3.70 3.99
CA VAL A 22 6.20 -4.01 3.36
C VAL A 22 5.99 -4.52 1.93
N GLU A 23 5.05 -5.45 1.73
CA GLU A 23 4.71 -5.96 0.40
C GLU A 23 4.27 -4.84 -0.56
N LEU A 24 3.36 -3.96 -0.12
CA LEU A 24 2.85 -2.87 -0.94
C LEU A 24 3.95 -1.87 -1.32
N ARG A 25 4.88 -1.59 -0.40
CA ARG A 25 6.05 -0.73 -0.67
C ARG A 25 7.01 -1.38 -1.67
N ALA A 26 7.26 -2.68 -1.55
CA ALA A 26 8.09 -3.42 -2.49
C ALA A 26 7.45 -3.42 -3.90
N GLU A 27 6.14 -3.61 -3.99
CA GLU A 27 5.42 -3.54 -5.27
C GLU A 27 5.51 -2.13 -5.87
N LEU A 28 5.29 -1.07 -5.07
CA LEU A 28 5.45 0.31 -5.54
C LEU A 28 6.86 0.57 -6.07
N SER A 29 7.89 0.16 -5.33
CA SER A 29 9.29 0.30 -5.73
C SER A 29 9.54 -0.37 -7.09
N LYS A 30 9.10 -1.62 -7.26
CA LYS A 30 9.23 -2.36 -8.52
C LYS A 30 8.57 -1.64 -9.69
N ASN A 31 7.37 -1.08 -9.51
CA ASN A 31 6.69 -0.32 -10.57
C ASN A 31 7.43 0.98 -10.91
N VAL A 32 7.96 1.69 -9.91
CA VAL A 32 8.74 2.91 -10.13
C VAL A 32 10.06 2.60 -10.84
N SER A 33 10.81 1.59 -10.39
CA SER A 33 12.08 1.18 -11.03
C SER A 33 11.88 0.74 -12.47
N LYS A 34 10.81 -0.02 -12.76
CA LYS A 34 10.46 -0.38 -14.14
C LYS A 34 10.16 0.85 -14.99
N SER A 35 9.36 1.77 -14.47
CA SER A 35 9.01 3.00 -15.17
C SER A 35 10.25 3.87 -15.45
N ALA A 36 11.19 3.92 -14.50
CA ALA A 36 12.46 4.62 -14.65
C ALA A 36 13.35 3.97 -15.71
N ALA A 37 13.47 2.64 -15.70
CA ALA A 37 14.27 1.90 -16.69
C ALA A 37 13.70 2.00 -18.11
N ALA A 38 12.37 1.98 -18.26
CA ALA A 38 11.71 2.10 -19.55
C ALA A 38 11.64 3.55 -20.08
N GLY A 39 11.86 4.56 -19.23
CA GLY A 39 11.65 5.97 -19.57
C GLY A 39 10.18 6.36 -19.77
N VAL A 40 9.24 5.42 -19.56
CA VAL A 40 7.80 5.59 -19.73
C VAL A 40 7.09 4.95 -18.55
N ILE A 41 6.07 5.63 -18.03
CA ILE A 41 5.22 5.09 -16.97
C ILE A 41 4.17 4.17 -17.61
N GLU A 42 4.37 2.86 -17.52
CA GLU A 42 3.46 1.86 -18.11
C GLU A 42 2.05 1.91 -17.49
N ASN A 43 1.96 2.09 -16.16
CA ASN A 43 0.69 2.03 -15.43
C ASN A 43 0.58 3.09 -14.33
N PRO A 44 0.32 4.37 -14.70
CA PRO A 44 0.20 5.46 -13.74
C PRO A 44 -0.99 5.26 -12.78
N GLY A 45 -2.08 4.66 -13.26
CA GLY A 45 -3.25 4.33 -12.44
C GLY A 45 -2.92 3.35 -11.32
N LYS A 46 -2.12 2.32 -11.61
CA LYS A 46 -1.69 1.32 -10.62
C LYS A 46 -0.79 1.95 -9.56
N ILE A 47 0.16 2.80 -9.95
CA ILE A 47 1.03 3.53 -9.01
C ILE A 47 0.20 4.41 -8.09
N ARG A 48 -0.80 5.13 -8.63
CA ARG A 48 -1.69 5.98 -7.85
C ARG A 48 -2.49 5.17 -6.83
N GLU A 49 -3.05 4.03 -7.23
CA GLU A 49 -3.83 3.17 -6.35
C GLU A 49 -2.96 2.47 -5.29
N LEU A 50 -1.73 2.08 -5.61
CA LEU A 50 -0.75 1.56 -4.63
C LEU A 50 -0.43 2.61 -3.57
N LYS A 51 -0.10 3.84 -3.97
CA LYS A 51 0.17 4.95 -3.03
C LYS A 51 -1.02 5.22 -2.10
N ARG A 52 -2.24 5.24 -2.65
CA ARG A 52 -3.46 5.41 -1.85
C ARG A 52 -3.69 4.26 -0.87
N THR A 53 -3.42 3.03 -1.30
CA THR A 53 -3.59 1.85 -0.46
C THR A 53 -2.57 1.85 0.69
N ILE A 54 -1.30 2.19 0.42
CA ILE A 54 -0.27 2.38 1.46
C ILE A 54 -0.70 3.44 2.48
N ALA A 55 -1.22 4.59 2.02
CA ALA A 55 -1.70 5.63 2.92
C ALA A 55 -2.83 5.13 3.82
N ARG A 56 -3.78 4.37 3.25
CA ARG A 56 -4.91 3.79 3.99
C ARG A 56 -4.45 2.79 5.05
N VAL A 57 -3.48 1.93 4.73
CA VAL A 57 -2.85 0.98 5.65
C VAL A 57 -2.17 1.71 6.80
N LEU A 58 -1.37 2.74 6.52
CA LEU A 58 -0.69 3.55 7.54
C LEU A 58 -1.67 4.28 8.47
N THR A 59 -2.77 4.80 7.93
CA THR A 59 -3.81 5.45 8.73
C THR A 59 -4.40 4.47 9.74
N ILE A 60 -4.82 3.29 9.29
CA ILE A 60 -5.46 2.29 10.16
C ILE A 60 -4.47 1.72 11.17
N LEU A 61 -3.21 1.48 10.77
CA LEU A 61 -2.16 1.05 11.69
C LEU A 61 -1.97 2.06 12.83
N ASN A 62 -1.95 3.36 12.52
CA ASN A 62 -1.83 4.41 13.51
C ASN A 62 -3.09 4.56 14.39
N GLU A 63 -4.29 4.32 13.83
CA GLU A 63 -5.53 4.26 14.61
C GLU A 63 -5.50 3.11 15.61
N LYS A 64 -5.16 1.89 15.17
CA LYS A 64 -5.00 0.71 16.04
C LYS A 64 -3.95 0.91 17.14
N GLN A 65 -2.85 1.58 16.84
CA GLN A 65 -1.81 1.89 17.82
C GLN A 65 -2.24 2.92 18.88
N LYS A 66 -3.26 3.73 18.61
CA LYS A 66 -3.79 4.73 19.56
C LYS A 66 -4.92 4.18 20.44
N GLU A 67 -5.60 3.13 19.98
CA GLU A 67 -6.66 2.46 20.75
C GLU A 67 -6.11 1.45 21.78
N ASN A 68 -4.86 1.00 21.62
CA ASN A 68 -4.11 0.22 22.60
C ASN A 68 -3.32 1.11 23.57
#